data_AF-A0A5B8UJ79-F1
#
_entry.id   AF-A0A5B8UJ79-F1
#
_cell.length_a   1.000
_cell.length_b   1.000
_cell.length_c   1.000
_cell.angle_alpha   90.00
_cell.angle_beta   90.00
_cell.angle_gamma   90.00
#
_symmetry.space_group_name_H-M   'P 1'
#
loop_
_entity.id
_entity.type
_entity.pdbx_description
1 polymer ?
#
loop_
_entity_poly.entity_id
_entity_poly.type
_entity_poly.pdbx_seq_one_letter_code
_entity_poly.pdbx_strand_id
1 'polypeptide(L)'
;MKICFFEIRSPFSLSINNTSLNQCLFSYGTLQKTQTQIALFGRILQGWPDVLNGYKTTTVEIKDEAFLAKGEQTMQQTAVATNNENDSIEGTAFELTEEELLNADKYEPEGYERIKIKLASGKEAWLYVAIKET
;
A
#
# COMPACT_ATOMS: atom_id res chain seq x y z
N MET A 1 7.08 1.35 -26.45
CA MET A 1 7.44 2.43 -25.52
C MET A 1 8.62 1.93 -24.69
N LYS A 2 9.84 2.33 -25.07
CA LYS A 2 11.11 1.96 -24.43
C LYS A 2 11.55 3.17 -23.61
N ILE A 3 11.71 3.02 -22.29
CA ILE A 3 12.48 3.97 -21.50
C ILE A 3 13.85 3.34 -21.31
N CYS A 4 14.87 4.03 -21.84
CA CYS A 4 16.27 3.64 -21.83
C CYS A 4 16.86 3.72 -20.42
N PHE A 5 17.60 2.67 -20.06
CA PHE A 5 18.67 2.71 -19.06
C PHE A 5 19.82 3.61 -19.57
N PHE A 6 20.35 4.46 -18.70
CA PHE A 6 21.75 4.91 -18.80
C PHE A 6 22.36 4.95 -17.41
N GLU A 7 23.50 4.26 -17.29
CA GLU A 7 24.30 4.06 -16.09
C GLU A 7 24.87 5.37 -15.53
N ILE A 8 25.02 5.42 -14.19
CA ILE A 8 26.17 6.08 -13.58
C ILE A 8 26.78 5.06 -12.59
N ARG A 9 27.90 4.45 -13.00
CA ARG A 9 28.80 3.75 -12.08
C ARG A 9 29.47 4.79 -11.19
N SER A 10 29.28 4.70 -9.88
CA SER A 10 30.15 5.33 -8.90
C SER A 10 30.89 4.24 -8.13
N PRO A 11 32.23 4.24 -8.09
CA PRO A 11 32.97 3.35 -7.21
C PRO A 11 32.99 3.96 -5.80
N PHE A 12 32.96 3.10 -4.79
CA PHE A 12 33.13 3.41 -3.35
C PHE A 12 31.89 3.93 -2.60
N SER A 13 31.31 3.09 -1.73
CA SER A 13 31.16 3.41 -0.30
C SER A 13 30.76 2.18 0.51
N LEU A 14 31.06 2.25 1.80
CA LEU A 14 31.16 1.21 2.80
C LEU A 14 29.91 0.33 2.98
N SER A 15 30.16 -0.88 3.48
CA SER A 15 29.18 -1.77 4.10
C SER A 15 28.37 -1.02 5.15
N ILE A 16 27.10 -0.76 4.83
CA ILE A 16 26.07 -0.50 5.81
C ILE A 16 25.35 -1.83 5.98
N ASN A 17 25.49 -2.46 7.14
CA ASN A 17 24.51 -3.44 7.59
C ASN A 17 23.20 -2.67 7.78
N ASN A 18 22.47 -2.47 6.69
CA ASN A 18 21.16 -1.85 6.73
C ASN A 18 20.27 -2.89 7.43
N THR A 19 20.07 -2.73 8.73
CA THR A 19 18.92 -3.35 9.37
C THR A 19 17.73 -2.58 8.82
N SER A 20 17.32 -2.95 7.60
CA SER A 20 16.15 -2.37 6.94
C SER A 20 15.01 -2.49 7.94
N LEU A 21 14.52 -1.36 8.42
CA LEU A 21 13.32 -1.33 9.26
C LEU A 21 12.17 -1.77 8.35
N ASN A 22 11.84 -3.04 8.43
CA ASN A 22 10.78 -3.61 7.63
C ASN A 22 9.46 -2.94 8.03
N GLN A 23 8.83 -2.34 7.04
CA GLN A 23 7.54 -1.70 7.13
C GLN A 23 6.45 -2.75 7.00
N CYS A 24 5.32 -2.51 7.67
CA CYS A 24 4.14 -3.35 7.56
C CYS A 24 3.05 -2.57 6.82
N LEU A 25 2.51 -3.13 5.74
CA LEU A 25 1.41 -2.55 4.97
C LEU A 25 0.20 -3.48 5.04
N PHE A 26 -0.91 -3.00 5.58
CA PHE A 26 -2.16 -3.75 5.60
C PHE A 26 -2.91 -3.56 4.28
N SER A 27 -3.34 -4.66 3.67
CA SER A 27 -4.13 -4.64 2.44
C SER A 27 -5.34 -5.55 2.53
N TYR A 28 -6.49 -5.02 2.15
CA TYR A 28 -7.78 -5.70 2.03
C TYR A 28 -8.28 -5.72 0.58
N GLY A 29 -7.40 -5.41 -0.39
CA GLY A 29 -7.76 -5.16 -1.79
C GLY A 29 -6.86 -5.88 -2.80
N THR A 30 -6.68 -5.27 -3.98
CA THR A 30 -6.00 -5.88 -5.14
C THR A 30 -4.55 -6.29 -4.88
N LEU A 31 -3.85 -5.64 -3.95
CA LEU A 31 -2.48 -5.99 -3.57
C LEU A 31 -2.35 -7.42 -3.00
N GLN A 32 -3.44 -8.06 -2.56
CA GLN A 32 -3.43 -9.48 -2.22
C GLN A 32 -3.20 -10.41 -3.42
N LYS A 33 -3.40 -9.91 -4.65
CA LYS A 33 -3.16 -10.67 -5.89
C LYS A 33 -1.67 -10.67 -6.21
N THR A 34 -1.12 -11.86 -6.45
CA THR A 34 0.29 -12.05 -6.80
C THR A 34 0.74 -11.23 -8.01
N GLN A 35 -0.11 -11.09 -9.03
CA GLN A 35 0.23 -10.32 -10.24
C GLN A 35 0.45 -8.83 -9.92
N THR A 36 -0.39 -8.25 -9.05
CA THR A 36 -0.22 -6.86 -8.59
C THR A 36 1.08 -6.71 -7.79
N GLN A 37 1.41 -7.68 -6.94
CA GLN A 37 2.67 -7.65 -6.19
C GLN A 37 3.90 -7.68 -7.11
N ILE A 38 3.91 -8.57 -8.10
CA ILE A 38 5.00 -8.65 -9.07
C ILE A 38 5.10 -7.37 -9.90
N ALA A 39 3.97 -6.78 -10.31
CA ALA A 39 3.97 -5.55 -11.09
C ALA A 39 4.50 -4.33 -10.30
N LEU A 40 4.18 -4.24 -9.01
CA LEU A 40 4.54 -3.10 -8.16
C LEU A 40 5.92 -3.24 -7.50
N PHE A 41 6.24 -4.43 -7.00
CA PHE A 41 7.43 -4.68 -6.17
C PHE A 41 8.46 -5.58 -6.85
N GLY A 42 8.15 -6.18 -8.01
CA GLY A 42 9.04 -7.12 -8.69
C GLY A 42 9.21 -8.46 -7.96
N ARG A 43 8.48 -8.69 -6.86
CA ARG A 43 8.52 -9.92 -6.05
C ARG A 43 7.17 -10.19 -5.38
N ILE A 44 7.04 -11.39 -4.83
CA ILE A 44 5.92 -11.74 -3.94
C ILE A 44 6.27 -11.26 -2.53
N LEU A 45 5.32 -10.57 -1.89
CA LEU A 45 5.49 -10.05 -0.54
C LEU A 45 5.23 -11.16 0.48
N GLN A 46 5.99 -11.17 1.58
CA GLN A 46 5.62 -11.98 2.74
C GLN A 46 4.46 -11.30 3.44
N GLY A 47 3.42 -12.06 3.79
CA GLY A 47 2.27 -11.51 4.47
C GLY A 47 1.53 -12.52 5.32
N TRP A 48 0.78 -12.01 6.29
CA TRP A 48 -0.01 -12.80 7.23
C TRP A 48 -1.43 -12.25 7.33
N PRO A 49 -2.46 -13.12 7.37
CA PRO A 49 -3.82 -12.68 7.63
C PRO A 49 -3.90 -11.87 8.93
N ASP A 50 -4.64 -10.77 8.90
CA ASP A 50 -4.89 -9.92 10.06
C ASP A 50 -6.23 -9.18 9.90
N VAL A 51 -6.65 -8.47 10.95
CA VAL A 51 -7.94 -7.77 10.98
C VAL A 51 -7.75 -6.32 11.44
N LEU A 52 -8.40 -5.40 10.74
CA LEU A 52 -8.51 -4.00 11.14
C LEU A 52 -9.89 -3.76 11.77
N ASN A 53 -9.94 -3.58 13.08
CA ASN A 53 -11.17 -3.32 13.83
C ASN A 53 -11.53 -1.83 13.83
N GLY A 54 -12.83 -1.52 13.89
CA GLY A 54 -13.37 -0.15 13.88
C GLY A 54 -13.40 0.49 12.50
N TYR A 55 -13.35 -0.32 11.42
CA TYR A 55 -13.39 0.16 10.04
C TYR A 55 -14.36 -0.66 9.18
N LYS A 56 -14.88 -0.04 8.12
CA LYS A 56 -15.59 -0.70 7.02
C LYS A 56 -15.05 -0.25 5.68
N THR A 57 -15.23 -1.07 4.64
CA THR A 57 -14.99 -0.63 3.27
C THR A 57 -16.18 0.17 2.76
N THR A 58 -15.89 1.21 1.99
CA THR A 58 -16.86 1.94 1.19
C THR A 58 -16.31 2.15 -0.21
N THR A 59 -17.19 2.53 -1.14
CA THR A 59 -16.80 2.79 -2.52
C THR A 59 -16.63 4.29 -2.73
N VAL A 60 -15.50 4.70 -3.29
CA VAL A 60 -15.25 6.08 -3.73
C VAL A 60 -15.02 6.12 -5.24
N GLU A 61 -15.47 7.21 -5.85
CA GLU A 61 -15.20 7.49 -7.27
C GLU A 61 -13.86 8.20 -7.40
N ILE A 62 -12.92 7.57 -8.09
CA ILE A 62 -11.63 8.16 -8.47
C ILE A 62 -11.81 8.93 -9.78
N LYS A 63 -11.44 10.22 -9.74
CA LYS A 63 -11.47 11.13 -10.90
C LYS A 63 -10.08 11.42 -11.47
N ASP A 64 -9.03 10.86 -10.87
CA ASP A 64 -7.65 11.01 -11.32
C ASP A 64 -7.46 10.33 -12.69
N GLU A 65 -7.36 11.13 -13.75
CA GLU A 65 -7.19 10.66 -15.12
C GLU A 65 -5.91 9.85 -15.33
N ALA A 66 -4.83 10.17 -14.62
CA ALA A 66 -3.56 9.46 -14.74
C ALA A 66 -3.63 8.08 -14.08
N PHE A 67 -4.36 7.97 -12.97
CA PHE A 67 -4.65 6.68 -12.35
C PHE A 67 -5.56 5.82 -13.24
N LEU A 68 -6.63 6.39 -13.78
CA LEU A 68 -7.55 5.69 -14.68
C LEU A 68 -6.88 5.26 -16.00
N ALA A 69 -5.93 6.04 -16.50
CA ALA A 69 -5.15 5.69 -17.69
C ALA A 69 -4.29 4.42 -17.51
N LYS A 70 -4.04 3.98 -16.27
CA LYS A 70 -3.38 2.69 -15.96
C LYS A 70 -4.31 1.48 -16.16
N GLY A 71 -5.59 1.71 -16.50
CA GLY A 71 -6.61 0.67 -16.67
C GLY A 71 -7.34 0.30 -15.38
N GLU A 72 -7.20 1.12 -14.33
CA GLU A 72 -7.85 0.92 -13.05
C GLU A 72 -9.33 1.32 -13.06
N GLN A 73 -10.12 0.77 -12.15
CA GLN A 73 -11.55 1.05 -12.06
C GLN A 73 -11.81 2.44 -11.48
N THR A 74 -12.86 3.11 -11.97
CA THR A 74 -13.33 4.40 -11.42
C THR A 74 -13.88 4.26 -10.01
N MET A 75 -14.42 3.10 -9.65
CA MET A 75 -14.95 2.83 -8.32
C MET A 75 -13.94 2.00 -7.53
N GLN A 76 -13.30 2.61 -6.53
CA GLN A 76 -12.32 1.96 -5.67
C GLN A 76 -12.86 1.73 -4.26
N GLN A 77 -12.42 0.64 -3.61
CA GLN A 77 -12.74 0.39 -2.21
C GLN A 77 -11.76 1.14 -1.31
N THR A 78 -12.27 1.90 -0.35
CA THR A 78 -11.47 2.59 0.66
C THR A 78 -11.98 2.28 2.06
N ALA A 79 -11.09 2.23 3.04
CA ALA A 79 -11.44 1.99 4.42
C ALA A 79 -11.87 3.30 5.08
N VAL A 80 -13.01 3.27 5.78
CA VAL A 80 -13.51 4.38 6.59
C VAL A 80 -13.64 3.94 8.03
N ALA A 81 -13.10 4.75 8.95
CA ALA A 81 -13.27 4.55 10.36
C ALA A 81 -14.75 4.66 10.73
N THR A 82 -15.22 3.77 11.61
CA THR A 82 -16.58 3.76 12.12
C THR A 82 -16.57 3.90 13.64
N ASN A 83 -17.70 4.33 14.21
CA ASN A 83 -17.89 4.38 15.67
C ASN A 83 -18.41 3.05 16.24
N ASN A 84 -18.29 1.95 15.49
CA ASN A 84 -18.79 0.63 15.89
C ASN A 84 -17.63 -0.35 16.01
N GLU A 85 -17.35 -0.80 17.22
CA GLU A 85 -16.26 -1.75 17.51
C GLU A 85 -16.48 -3.15 16.92
N ASN A 86 -17.71 -3.47 16.52
CA ASN A 86 -18.03 -4.74 15.84
C ASN A 86 -17.73 -4.69 14.34
N ASP A 87 -17.41 -3.52 13.80
CA ASP A 87 -17.03 -3.40 12.40
C ASP A 87 -15.56 -3.77 12.24
N SER A 88 -15.26 -4.58 11.23
CA SER A 88 -13.89 -4.95 10.92
C SER A 88 -13.68 -5.21 9.44
N ILE A 89 -12.42 -5.11 9.03
CA ILE A 89 -11.95 -5.46 7.69
C ILE A 89 -10.91 -6.57 7.83
N GLU A 90 -11.20 -7.72 7.24
CA GLU A 90 -10.22 -8.80 7.09
C GLU A 90 -9.27 -8.48 5.93
N GLY A 91 -7.97 -8.76 6.14
CA GLY A 91 -6.97 -8.49 5.13
C GLY A 91 -5.66 -9.21 5.41
N THR A 92 -4.59 -8.72 4.81
CA THR A 92 -3.24 -9.26 4.96
C THR A 92 -2.27 -8.14 5.29
N ALA A 93 -1.46 -8.35 6.33
CA ALA A 93 -0.34 -7.50 6.68
C ALA A 93 0.91 -7.97 5.92
N PHE A 94 1.38 -7.16 4.97
CA PHE A 94 2.55 -7.44 4.15
C PHE A 94 3.81 -6.77 4.69
N GLU A 95 4.94 -7.44 4.56
CA GLU A 95 6.26 -6.93 4.90
C GLU A 95 6.96 -6.31 3.69
N LEU A 96 7.31 -5.02 3.83
CA LEU A 96 7.93 -4.20 2.80
C LEU A 96 9.21 -3.57 3.34
N THR A 97 10.14 -3.24 2.44
CA THR A 97 11.21 -2.28 2.76
C THR A 97 10.65 -0.85 2.74
N GLU A 98 11.40 0.09 3.30
CA GLU A 98 11.06 1.51 3.23
C GLU A 98 10.98 2.01 1.77
N GLU A 99 11.91 1.57 0.91
CA GLU A 99 11.90 1.93 -0.52
C GLU A 99 10.67 1.39 -1.25
N GLU A 100 10.27 0.14 -0.96
CA GLU A 100 9.06 -0.46 -1.51
C GLU A 100 7.81 0.29 -1.05
N LEU A 101 7.76 0.71 0.22
CA LEU A 101 6.65 1.52 0.71
C LEU A 101 6.58 2.88 0.00
N LEU A 102 7.72 3.53 -0.23
CA LEU A 102 7.79 4.78 -1.01
C LEU A 102 7.39 4.59 -2.48
N ASN A 103 7.62 3.41 -3.05
CA ASN A 103 7.16 3.09 -4.40
C ASN A 103 5.65 2.82 -4.43
N ALA A 104 5.09 2.23 -3.36
CA ALA A 104 3.64 2.11 -3.20
C ALA A 104 2.98 3.50 -3.12
N ASP A 105 3.59 4.47 -2.42
CA ASP A 105 3.06 5.85 -2.34
C ASP A 105 2.88 6.47 -3.74
N LYS A 106 3.80 6.19 -4.67
CA LYS A 106 3.75 6.71 -6.05
C LYS A 106 2.71 6.00 -6.92
N TYR A 107 2.20 4.85 -6.49
CA TYR A 107 1.21 4.09 -7.24
C TYR A 107 -0.21 4.62 -7.02
N GLU A 108 -0.48 5.07 -5.80
CA GLU A 108 -1.80 5.53 -5.36
C GLU A 108 -2.26 6.80 -6.09
N PRO A 109 -3.58 6.98 -6.29
CA PRO A 109 -4.12 8.16 -6.96
C PRO A 109 -4.00 9.42 -6.08
N GLU A 110 -4.15 10.58 -6.71
CA GLU A 110 -4.32 11.82 -5.95
C GLU A 110 -5.51 11.71 -4.99
N GLY A 111 -5.34 12.25 -3.77
CA GLY A 111 -6.35 12.17 -2.72
C GLY A 111 -6.30 10.89 -1.88
N TYR A 112 -5.24 10.07 -1.99
CA TYR A 112 -4.97 8.98 -1.05
C TYR A 112 -3.77 9.31 -0.17
N GLU A 113 -3.86 8.93 1.09
CA GLU A 113 -2.75 9.01 2.05
C GLU A 113 -2.61 7.71 2.82
N ARG A 114 -1.40 7.47 3.32
CA ARG A 114 -1.17 6.39 4.29
C ARG A 114 -1.29 6.90 5.71
N ILE A 115 -2.02 6.16 6.54
CA ILE A 115 -2.10 6.38 7.98
C ILE A 115 -1.52 5.18 8.73
N LYS A 116 -1.01 5.41 9.94
CA LYS A 116 -0.65 4.31 10.85
C LYS A 116 -1.89 3.79 11.55
N ILE A 117 -2.04 2.48 11.57
CA ILE A 117 -3.10 1.75 12.25
C ILE A 117 -2.51 0.67 13.16
N LYS A 118 -3.33 0.19 14.09
CA LYS A 118 -3.05 -1.00 14.89
C LYS A 118 -4.02 -2.11 14.51
N LEU A 119 -3.47 -3.26 14.17
CA LEU A 119 -4.24 -4.44 13.79
C LEU A 119 -4.66 -5.26 15.01
N ALA A 120 -5.59 -6.21 14.82
CA ALA A 120 -6.08 -7.09 15.86
C ALA A 120 -4.97 -7.96 16.47
N SER A 121 -3.94 -8.32 15.69
CA SER A 121 -2.73 -8.98 16.20
C SER A 121 -1.88 -8.12 17.15
N GLY A 122 -2.18 -6.82 17.24
CA GLY A 122 -1.40 -5.84 18.00
C GLY A 122 -0.26 -5.20 17.22
N LYS A 123 0.02 -5.65 15.99
CA LYS A 123 1.02 -5.06 15.09
C LYS A 123 0.60 -3.67 14.62
N GLU A 124 1.58 -2.79 14.45
CA GLU A 124 1.39 -1.53 13.72
C GLU A 124 1.55 -1.77 12.22
N ALA A 125 0.71 -1.13 11.41
CA ALA A 125 0.75 -1.21 9.95
C ALA A 125 0.38 0.13 9.32
N TRP A 126 0.79 0.32 8.07
CA TRP A 126 0.32 1.37 7.19
C TRP A 126 -0.99 0.94 6.51
N LEU A 127 -1.89 1.89 6.30
CA LEU A 127 -3.15 1.72 5.58
C LEU A 127 -3.33 2.89 4.62
N TYR A 128 -3.60 2.62 3.34
CA TYR A 128 -4.00 3.67 2.41
C TYR A 128 -5.50 3.94 2.52
N VAL A 129 -5.85 5.22 2.68
CA VAL A 129 -7.22 5.70 2.79
C VAL A 129 -7.42 6.90 1.86
N ALA A 130 -8.63 7.03 1.34
CA ALA A 130 -9.01 8.22 0.60
C ALA A 130 -9.16 9.38 1.58
N ILE A 131 -8.48 10.49 1.32
CA ILE A 131 -8.65 11.74 2.03
C ILE A 131 -10.08 12.22 1.73
N LYS A 132 -10.90 12.41 2.76
CA LYS A 132 -12.16 13.12 2.59
C LYS A 132 -11.83 14.59 2.41
N GLU A 133 -12.12 15.15 1.23
CA GLU A 133 -12.25 16.60 1.12
C GLU A 133 -13.32 17.05 2.13
N THR A 134 -12.92 17.91 3.06
CA THR A 134 -13.78 18.49 4.09
C THR A 134 -14.49 19.71 3.55
#